data_AF-A0A2G7FJS5-F1
#
_entry.id   AF-A0A2G7FJS5-F1
#
_cell.length_a   1.000
_cell.length_b   1.000
_cell.length_c   1.000
_cell.angle_alpha   90.00
_cell.angle_beta   90.00
_cell.angle_gamma   90.00
#
_symmetry.space_group_name_H-M   'P 1'
#
loop_
_entity.id
_entity.type
_entity.pdbx_description
1 polymer ?
#
loop_
_entity_poly.entity_id
_entity_poly.type
_entity_poly.pdbx_seq_one_letter_code
_entity_poly.pdbx_strand_id
1 'polypeptide(L)'
;MEESLILSKFDRLVEFGLVLYDDKQQIIEHIDDGLKVLPTSSTMFQPEHPLTTIPNPSQAHADTQEPDRRDGSDISTTGFEIATTDTHILIANKFSFSRPHLMLLTLDGHRRQYEPLNETDLDGAWRILNAAETDYVAFYNCGRDGGCSRLHKHLQVMPLPANSFAAFLDSPEGREPEARVPFEWFYRR
;
A
#
# COMPACT_ATOMS: atom_id res chain seq x y z
N MET A 1 0.97 -14.86 9.60
CA MET A 1 1.29 -13.62 10.34
C MET A 1 -0.04 -13.12 10.86
N GLU A 2 -0.22 -13.01 12.18
CA GLU A 2 -1.52 -12.67 12.76
C GLU A 2 -1.93 -11.24 12.39
N GLU A 3 -3.12 -11.05 11.81
CA GLU A 3 -3.63 -9.73 11.40
C GLU A 3 -3.70 -8.76 12.58
N SER A 4 -4.13 -9.23 13.75
CA SER A 4 -4.19 -8.45 14.98
C SER A 4 -2.85 -7.81 15.37
N LEU A 5 -1.74 -8.52 15.14
CA LEU A 5 -0.39 -8.00 15.39
C LEU A 5 0.01 -6.94 14.37
N ILE A 6 -0.35 -7.13 13.09
CA ILE A 6 -0.11 -6.13 12.03
C ILE A 6 -0.84 -4.84 12.37
N LEU A 7 -2.13 -4.93 12.70
CA LEU A 7 -2.97 -3.79 13.07
C LEU A 7 -2.41 -3.08 14.31
N SER A 8 -2.07 -3.82 15.36
CA SER A 8 -1.51 -3.23 16.59
C SER A 8 -0.20 -2.49 16.35
N LYS A 9 0.69 -3.03 15.52
CA LYS A 9 1.94 -2.33 15.15
C LYS A 9 1.65 -1.09 14.32
N PHE A 10 0.77 -1.20 13.33
CA PHE A 10 0.37 -0.07 12.49
C PHE A 10 -0.22 1.07 13.31
N ASP A 11 -1.17 0.77 14.20
CA ASP A 11 -1.81 1.77 15.07
C ASP A 11 -0.81 2.50 15.95
N ARG A 12 0.18 1.78 16.48
CA ARG A 12 1.25 2.38 17.27
C ARG A 12 2.10 3.35 16.46
N LEU A 13 2.34 3.05 15.18
CA LEU A 13 3.05 3.96 14.28
C LEU A 13 2.24 5.21 13.96
N VAL A 14 0.91 5.08 13.85
CA VAL A 14 -0.01 6.22 13.70
C VAL A 14 -0.04 7.06 14.98
N GLU A 15 -0.14 6.42 16.16
CA GLU A 15 -0.14 7.08 17.47
C GLU A 15 1.14 7.89 17.71
N PHE A 16 2.29 7.37 17.27
CA PHE A 16 3.58 8.07 17.34
C PHE A 16 3.78 9.11 16.24
N GLY A 17 2.82 9.31 15.34
CA GLY A 17 2.92 10.25 14.22
C GLY A 17 3.97 9.87 13.17
N LEU A 18 4.43 8.61 13.17
CA LEU A 18 5.39 8.11 12.18
C LEU A 18 4.68 7.75 10.87
N VAL A 19 3.49 7.15 10.96
CA VAL A 19 2.59 6.89 9.83
C VAL A 19 1.47 7.93 9.84
N LEU A 20 1.25 8.55 8.67
CA LEU A 20 0.14 9.45 8.43
C LEU A 20 -1.01 8.66 7.82
N TYR A 21 -2.14 8.63 8.53
CA TYR A 21 -3.38 8.00 8.10
C TYR A 21 -4.54 8.92 8.46
N ASP A 22 -5.42 9.16 7.49
CA ASP A 22 -6.63 9.97 7.66
C ASP A 22 -7.83 9.03 7.79
N ASP A 23 -8.41 8.98 8.99
CA ASP A 23 -9.57 8.18 9.33
C ASP A 23 -10.91 8.85 8.94
N LYS A 24 -10.86 10.10 8.45
CA LYS A 24 -12.02 10.91 8.05
C LYS A 24 -12.19 11.01 6.54
N GLN A 25 -11.51 10.15 5.78
CA GLN A 25 -11.66 10.07 4.33
C GLN A 25 -13.12 9.96 3.91
N GLN A 26 -13.46 10.66 2.83
CA GLN A 26 -14.79 10.61 2.24
C GLN A 26 -14.72 9.86 0.93
N ILE A 27 -15.40 8.72 0.86
CA ILE A 27 -15.56 7.94 -0.37
C ILE A 27 -16.87 8.40 -1.01
N ILE A 28 -16.77 8.94 -2.22
CA ILE A 28 -17.92 9.33 -3.02
C ILE A 28 -18.16 8.20 -4.01
N GLU A 29 -19.37 7.67 -4.05
CA GLU A 29 -19.72 6.66 -5.04
C GLU A 29 -20.20 7.33 -6.33
N HIS A 30 -19.59 6.95 -7.45
CA HIS A 30 -20.01 7.37 -8.78
C HIS A 30 -20.21 6.15 -9.67
N ILE A 31 -21.30 6.12 -10.42
CA ILE A 31 -21.58 5.05 -11.37
C ILE A 31 -21.64 5.69 -12.75
N ASP A 32 -20.72 5.28 -13.62
CA ASP A 32 -20.64 5.73 -15.02
C ASP A 32 -20.86 4.52 -15.93
N ASP A 33 -22.00 4.48 -16.63
CA ASP A 33 -22.39 3.36 -17.51
C ASP A 33 -22.26 1.94 -16.89
N GLY A 34 -22.53 1.83 -15.59
CA GLY A 34 -22.44 0.57 -14.83
C GLY A 34 -21.05 0.28 -14.26
N LEU A 35 -20.03 1.06 -14.60
CA LEU A 35 -18.74 1.06 -13.92
C LEU A 35 -18.83 1.88 -12.63
N LYS A 36 -18.65 1.21 -11.50
CA LYS A 36 -18.55 1.87 -10.20
C LYS A 36 -17.13 2.43 -10.00
N VAL A 37 -17.05 3.74 -9.81
CA VAL A 37 -15.83 4.48 -9.49
C VAL A 37 -15.97 5.06 -8.09
N LEU A 38 -14.92 4.94 -7.28
CA LEU A 38 -14.91 5.37 -5.88
C LEU A 38 -13.90 6.51 -5.65
N PRO A 39 -14.16 7.75 -6.13
CA PRO A 39 -13.32 8.88 -5.77
C PRO A 39 -13.20 9.01 -4.25
N THR A 40 -11.97 9.06 -3.75
CA THR A 40 -11.69 9.20 -2.31
C THR A 40 -11.06 10.56 -2.06
N SER A 41 -11.71 11.37 -1.23
CA SER A 41 -11.19 12.63 -0.74
C SER A 41 -10.52 12.41 0.60
N SER A 42 -9.24 12.79 0.69
CA SER A 42 -8.48 12.78 1.94
C SER A 42 -7.96 14.17 2.25
N THR A 43 -8.01 14.50 3.52
CA THR A 43 -7.46 15.74 4.07
C THR A 43 -5.92 15.76 3.94
N MET A 44 -5.25 14.60 3.95
CA MET A 44 -3.77 14.49 3.81
C MET A 44 -3.20 15.08 2.51
N PHE A 45 -4.00 15.19 1.45
CA PHE A 45 -3.56 15.73 0.16
C PHE A 45 -4.02 17.18 -0.06
N GLN A 46 -4.62 17.83 0.94
CA GLN A 46 -4.99 19.24 0.86
C GLN A 46 -3.77 20.15 1.08
N PRO A 47 -3.63 21.24 0.29
CA PRO A 47 -2.47 22.13 0.37
C PRO A 47 -2.30 22.83 1.73
N GLU A 48 -3.36 22.89 2.55
CA GLU A 48 -3.41 23.59 3.84
C GLU A 48 -3.12 22.69 5.04
N HIS A 49 -2.84 21.39 4.86
CA HIS A 49 -2.48 20.57 6.02
C HIS A 49 -1.17 21.08 6.61
N PRO A 50 -1.17 21.60 7.85
CA PRO A 50 0.06 21.74 8.56
C PRO A 50 0.57 20.31 8.72
N LEU A 51 1.72 19.99 8.14
CA LEU A 51 2.56 18.95 8.70
C LEU A 51 2.69 19.32 10.18
N THR A 52 1.87 18.70 11.02
CA THR A 52 1.65 19.05 12.41
C THR A 52 3.01 19.16 13.06
N THR A 53 3.43 20.40 13.34
CA THR A 53 4.57 20.78 14.17
C THR A 53 5.57 19.64 14.39
N ILE A 54 6.42 19.40 13.38
CA ILE A 54 7.72 18.81 13.67
C ILE A 54 8.34 19.76 14.72
N PRO A 55 8.72 19.28 15.91
CA PRO A 55 9.41 20.13 16.87
C PRO A 55 10.58 20.79 16.16
N ASN A 56 10.70 22.12 16.31
CA ASN A 56 11.80 22.92 15.76
C ASN A 56 13.13 22.15 15.87
N PRO A 57 13.87 21.92 14.77
CA PRO A 57 15.18 21.26 14.82
C PRO A 57 16.25 22.06 15.58
N SER A 58 15.93 23.28 16.02
CA SER A 58 16.88 24.24 16.60
C SER A 58 17.41 23.86 17.99
N GLN A 59 17.14 22.66 18.51
CA GLN A 59 17.76 22.16 19.76
C GLN A 59 18.29 20.71 19.70
N ALA A 60 18.37 20.08 18.53
CA ALA A 60 19.14 18.86 18.37
C ALA A 60 20.40 19.17 17.56
N HIS A 61 21.51 19.34 18.26
CA HIS A 61 22.84 19.42 17.66
C HIS A 61 23.07 18.24 16.71
N ALA A 62 23.41 18.55 15.46
CA ALA A 62 24.22 17.75 14.53
C ALA A 62 24.00 16.22 14.56
N ASP A 63 23.06 15.73 13.75
CA ASP A 63 23.31 14.52 12.94
C ASP A 63 22.36 14.51 11.73
N THR A 64 22.84 15.02 10.60
CA THR A 64 22.14 14.86 9.31
C THR A 64 22.52 13.50 8.74
N GLN A 65 22.17 12.42 9.45
CA GLN A 65 22.13 11.11 8.83
C GLN A 65 20.95 11.12 7.85
N GLU A 66 21.21 10.89 6.56
CA GLU A 66 20.14 10.41 5.69
C GLU A 66 19.44 9.27 6.41
N PRO A 67 18.09 9.19 6.38
CA PRO A 67 17.39 8.11 7.05
C PRO A 67 18.03 6.79 6.64
N ASP A 68 18.42 5.94 7.60
CA ASP A 68 19.14 4.69 7.36
C ASP A 68 18.38 3.87 6.32
N ARG A 69 18.81 3.99 5.06
CA ARG A 69 18.29 3.25 3.93
C ARG A 69 19.19 2.04 3.76
N ARG A 70 18.55 0.91 3.49
CA ARG A 70 19.28 -0.28 3.04
C ARG A 70 20.05 0.06 1.77
N ASP A 71 21.21 -0.54 1.62
CA ASP A 71 22.02 -0.36 0.41
C ASP A 71 21.18 -0.62 -0.86
N GLY A 72 21.28 0.30 -1.83
CA GLY A 72 20.50 0.29 -3.07
C GLY A 72 19.04 0.80 -2.99
N SER A 73 18.46 0.91 -1.79
CA SER A 73 17.05 1.26 -1.57
C SER A 73 16.81 2.78 -1.51
N ASP A 74 15.78 3.27 -2.21
CA ASP A 74 15.26 4.63 -2.08
C ASP A 74 14.10 4.76 -1.07
N ILE A 75 13.77 3.66 -0.40
CA ILE A 75 12.73 3.57 0.64
C ILE A 75 13.39 3.33 2.00
N SER A 76 13.05 4.17 2.98
CA SER A 76 13.45 4.00 4.38
C SER A 76 12.57 2.94 5.04
N THR A 77 13.18 1.88 5.58
CA THR A 77 12.44 0.85 6.32
C THR A 77 12.48 1.08 7.84
N THR A 78 13.52 1.76 8.32
CA THR A 78 13.81 1.98 9.74
C THR A 78 12.65 2.66 10.46
N GLY A 79 12.11 1.98 11.47
CA GLY A 79 11.01 2.47 12.29
C GLY A 79 9.61 2.19 11.72
N PHE A 80 9.51 1.51 10.57
CA PHE A 80 8.24 1.15 9.93
C PHE A 80 8.02 -0.37 9.84
N GLU A 81 8.91 -1.18 10.40
CA GLU A 81 8.93 -2.62 10.24
C GLU A 81 7.75 -3.32 10.92
N ILE A 82 7.00 -4.10 10.14
CA ILE A 82 5.92 -4.96 10.62
C ILE A 82 6.44 -6.39 10.77
N ALA A 83 7.10 -6.92 9.73
CA ALA A 83 7.64 -8.27 9.72
C ALA A 83 8.74 -8.41 8.67
N THR A 84 9.50 -9.51 8.72
CA THR A 84 10.59 -9.79 7.77
C THR A 84 10.63 -11.29 7.49
N THR A 85 10.85 -11.64 6.23
CA THR A 85 11.11 -13.01 5.76
C THR A 85 12.57 -13.14 5.34
N ASP A 86 12.91 -14.25 4.70
CA ASP A 86 14.22 -14.49 4.07
C ASP A 86 14.46 -13.66 2.79
N THR A 87 13.40 -13.19 2.15
CA THR A 87 13.44 -12.54 0.84
C THR A 87 12.85 -11.13 0.86
N HIS A 88 11.95 -10.84 1.79
CA HIS A 88 11.20 -9.59 1.84
C HIS A 88 11.13 -8.98 3.24
N ILE A 89 10.86 -7.68 3.29
CA ILE A 89 10.47 -6.96 4.48
C ILE A 89 9.10 -6.30 4.27
N LEU A 90 8.21 -6.48 5.25
CA LEU A 90 6.90 -5.86 5.30
C LEU A 90 6.98 -4.64 6.20
N ILE A 91 6.68 -3.46 5.65
CA ILE A 91 6.65 -2.19 6.39
C ILE A 91 5.27 -1.53 6.28
N ALA A 92 4.96 -0.64 7.21
CA ALA A 92 3.83 0.28 7.05
C ALA A 92 4.16 1.37 6.03
N ASN A 93 3.20 1.72 5.16
CA ASN A 93 3.33 2.86 4.28
C ASN A 93 3.24 4.15 5.10
N LYS A 94 4.26 5.01 5.01
CA LYS A 94 4.29 6.29 5.73
C LYS A 94 3.10 7.19 5.43
N PHE A 95 2.61 7.19 4.18
CA PHE A 95 1.45 7.96 3.74
C PHE A 95 0.32 6.97 3.43
N SER A 96 -0.29 6.47 4.50
CA SER A 96 -1.22 5.34 4.43
C SER A 96 -2.60 5.78 3.95
N PHE A 97 -3.04 5.18 2.84
CA PHE A 97 -4.38 5.36 2.30
C PHE A 97 -5.43 4.63 3.13
N SER A 98 -5.07 3.46 3.66
CA SER A 98 -5.96 2.58 4.42
C SER A 98 -5.32 2.13 5.72
N ARG A 99 -6.12 1.53 6.60
CA ARG A 99 -5.67 0.92 7.85
C ARG A 99 -5.74 -0.62 7.73
N PRO A 100 -4.62 -1.34 7.55
CA PRO A 100 -3.26 -0.84 7.30
C PRO A 100 -2.94 -0.77 5.79
N HIS A 101 -2.22 0.24 5.34
CA HIS A 101 -1.56 0.24 4.04
C HIS A 101 -0.10 -0.18 4.23
N LEU A 102 0.29 -1.29 3.61
CA LEU A 102 1.59 -1.93 3.78
C LEU A 102 2.38 -1.96 2.48
N MET A 103 3.69 -2.05 2.60
CA MET A 103 4.62 -2.27 1.49
C MET A 103 5.45 -3.52 1.76
N LEU A 104 5.45 -4.48 0.83
CA LEU A 104 6.28 -5.67 0.85
C LEU A 104 7.48 -5.44 -0.09
N LEU A 105 8.62 -5.08 0.48
CA LEU A 105 9.85 -4.78 -0.28
C LEU A 105 10.74 -6.01 -0.35
N THR A 106 11.49 -6.15 -1.44
CA THR A 106 12.62 -7.09 -1.47
C THR A 106 13.66 -6.71 -0.41
N LEU A 107 14.36 -7.69 0.19
CA LEU A 107 15.47 -7.37 1.10
C LEU A 107 16.67 -6.77 0.37
N ASP A 108 16.91 -7.22 -0.87
CA ASP A 108 17.91 -6.65 -1.76
C ASP A 108 17.41 -5.30 -2.30
N GLY A 109 17.98 -4.21 -1.78
CA GLY A 109 17.62 -2.84 -2.16
C GLY A 109 17.93 -2.49 -3.62
N HIS A 110 18.72 -3.31 -4.32
CA HIS A 110 19.07 -3.06 -5.72
C HIS A 110 18.03 -3.59 -6.71
N ARG A 111 17.07 -4.42 -6.26
CA ARG A 111 15.96 -4.88 -7.10
C ARG A 111 15.07 -3.69 -7.46
N ARG A 112 14.67 -3.61 -8.73
CA ARG A 112 13.98 -2.44 -9.27
C ARG A 112 12.51 -2.67 -9.56
N GLN A 113 11.76 -1.60 -9.43
CA GLN A 113 10.30 -1.58 -9.60
C GLN A 113 9.85 -1.79 -11.05
N TYR A 114 10.76 -1.78 -12.02
CA TYR A 114 10.48 -2.15 -13.42
C TYR A 114 10.80 -3.63 -13.72
N GLU A 115 11.32 -4.37 -12.75
CA GLU A 115 11.56 -5.81 -12.91
C GLU A 115 10.26 -6.59 -12.73
N PRO A 116 10.01 -7.63 -13.54
CA PRO A 116 8.80 -8.44 -13.41
C PRO A 116 8.73 -9.11 -12.03
N LEU A 117 7.51 -9.36 -11.55
CA LEU A 117 7.29 -10.21 -10.38
C LEU A 117 7.81 -11.62 -10.65
N ASN A 118 8.41 -12.22 -9.63
CA ASN A 118 8.88 -13.59 -9.63
C ASN A 118 8.09 -14.43 -8.59
N GLU A 119 8.42 -15.72 -8.51
CA GLU A 119 7.78 -16.65 -7.59
C GLU A 119 7.89 -16.22 -6.11
N THR A 120 9.05 -15.72 -5.68
CA THR A 120 9.25 -15.28 -4.30
C THR A 120 8.42 -14.04 -3.94
N ASP A 121 8.21 -13.13 -4.89
CA ASP A 121 7.35 -11.96 -4.69
C ASP A 121 5.88 -12.38 -4.51
N LEU A 122 5.42 -13.31 -5.35
CA LEU A 122 4.06 -13.84 -5.32
C LEU A 122 3.81 -14.68 -4.05
N ASP A 123 4.75 -15.53 -3.64
CA ASP A 123 4.67 -16.27 -2.38
C ASP A 123 4.61 -15.32 -1.17
N GLY A 124 5.44 -14.27 -1.16
CA GLY A 124 5.42 -13.25 -0.10
C GLY A 124 4.06 -12.55 0.01
N ALA A 125 3.48 -12.12 -1.12
CA ALA A 125 2.15 -11.52 -1.14
C ALA A 125 1.07 -12.53 -0.72
N TRP A 126 1.11 -13.74 -1.26
CA TRP A 126 0.15 -14.81 -0.99
C TRP A 126 0.06 -15.15 0.50
N ARG A 127 1.20 -15.21 1.19
CA ARG A 127 1.26 -15.44 2.65
C ARG A 127 0.57 -14.36 3.47
N ILE A 128 0.60 -13.12 3.02
CA ILE A 128 -0.10 -12.01 3.69
C ILE A 128 -1.60 -12.16 3.45
N LEU A 129 -2.01 -12.34 2.19
CA LEU A 129 -3.41 -12.45 1.80
C LEU A 129 -4.11 -13.65 2.48
N ASN A 130 -3.43 -14.79 2.64
CA ASN A 130 -4.03 -15.99 3.26
C ASN A 130 -4.02 -15.99 4.79
N ALA A 131 -3.23 -15.10 5.42
CA ALA A 131 -3.13 -15.05 6.87
C ALA A 131 -4.09 -14.04 7.50
N ALA A 132 -4.73 -13.19 6.70
CA ALA A 132 -5.68 -12.20 7.16
C ALA A 132 -7.07 -12.83 7.37
N GLU A 133 -7.78 -12.36 8.39
CA GLU A 133 -9.20 -12.67 8.60
C GLU A 133 -10.08 -11.84 7.66
N THR A 134 -9.64 -10.62 7.34
CA THR A 134 -10.27 -9.73 6.36
C THR A 134 -9.69 -9.95 4.96
N ASP A 135 -10.45 -9.68 3.91
CA ASP A 135 -9.94 -9.68 2.55
C ASP A 135 -8.96 -8.51 2.31
N TYR A 136 -7.81 -8.81 1.71
CA TYR A 136 -6.81 -7.83 1.29
C TYR A 136 -6.63 -7.88 -0.22
N VAL A 137 -6.15 -6.77 -0.78
CA VAL A 137 -5.68 -6.69 -2.16
C VAL A 137 -4.18 -6.37 -2.16
N ALA A 138 -3.45 -7.07 -3.03
CA ALA A 138 -2.06 -6.75 -3.35
C ALA A 138 -1.97 -6.20 -4.78
N PHE A 139 -1.19 -5.15 -4.98
CA PHE A 139 -0.97 -4.56 -6.30
C PHE A 139 0.49 -4.14 -6.52
N TYR A 140 0.90 -4.13 -7.79
CA TYR A 140 2.27 -3.86 -8.20
C TYR A 140 2.32 -2.85 -9.34
N ASN A 141 2.85 -1.66 -9.05
CA ASN A 141 3.01 -0.58 -10.01
C ASN A 141 4.36 -0.75 -10.72
N CYS A 142 4.38 -1.43 -11.87
CA CYS A 142 5.61 -1.78 -12.58
C CYS A 142 6.17 -0.59 -13.39
N GLY A 143 7.28 -0.02 -12.93
CA GLY A 143 7.98 1.07 -13.60
C GLY A 143 7.19 2.39 -13.67
N ARG A 144 7.77 3.36 -14.40
CA ARG A 144 7.26 4.74 -14.46
C ARG A 144 5.84 4.80 -15.03
N ASP A 145 5.59 4.08 -16.12
CA ASP A 145 4.29 4.08 -16.80
C ASP A 145 3.22 3.32 -16.00
N GLY A 146 3.64 2.41 -15.11
CA GLY A 146 2.78 1.77 -14.12
C GLY A 146 2.49 2.65 -12.89
N GLY A 147 2.97 3.89 -12.85
CA GLY A 147 2.71 4.83 -11.76
C GLY A 147 3.57 4.62 -10.52
N CYS A 148 4.78 4.05 -10.65
CA CYS A 148 5.67 3.90 -9.49
C CYS A 148 6.21 5.26 -8.99
N SER A 149 6.18 5.46 -7.68
CA SER A 149 6.79 6.64 -7.04
C SER A 149 8.18 6.37 -6.45
N ARG A 150 8.55 5.10 -6.31
CA ARG A 150 9.81 4.60 -5.73
C ARG A 150 10.40 3.53 -6.65
N LEU A 151 11.73 3.43 -6.66
CA LEU A 151 12.48 2.55 -7.56
C LEU A 151 12.82 1.19 -6.95
N HIS A 152 12.99 1.08 -5.64
CA HIS A 152 13.20 -0.21 -4.99
C HIS A 152 11.94 -1.06 -5.14
N LYS A 153 12.10 -2.32 -5.57
CA LYS A 153 11.03 -3.26 -5.84
C LYS A 153 10.15 -3.51 -4.60
N HIS A 154 8.85 -3.29 -4.75
CA HIS A 154 7.87 -3.50 -3.70
C HIS A 154 6.46 -3.77 -4.24
N LEU A 155 5.70 -4.61 -3.55
CA LEU A 155 4.24 -4.70 -3.68
C LEU A 155 3.57 -3.84 -2.61
N GLN A 156 2.40 -3.32 -2.93
CA GLN A 156 1.53 -2.65 -1.96
C GLN A 156 0.40 -3.59 -1.56
N VAL A 157 0.06 -3.61 -0.28
CA VAL A 157 -0.98 -4.48 0.28
C VAL A 157 -1.88 -3.64 1.19
N MET A 158 -3.18 -3.76 1.00
CA MET A 158 -4.18 -3.05 1.82
C MET A 158 -5.47 -3.84 1.92
N PRO A 159 -6.32 -3.58 2.94
CA PRO A 159 -7.66 -4.14 2.99
C PRO A 159 -8.40 -3.88 1.69
N LEU A 160 -9.11 -4.89 1.20
CA LEU A 160 -9.95 -4.78 0.02
C LEU A 160 -11.07 -3.79 0.33
N PRO A 161 -11.18 -2.66 -0.40
CA PRO A 161 -12.28 -1.73 -0.17
C PRO A 161 -13.62 -2.40 -0.45
N ALA A 162 -14.60 -2.17 0.42
CA ALA A 162 -15.96 -2.65 0.18
C ALA A 162 -16.48 -2.11 -1.16
N ASN A 163 -17.08 -2.98 -1.97
CA ASN A 163 -17.60 -2.65 -3.31
C ASN A 163 -16.52 -2.14 -4.31
N SER A 164 -15.27 -2.57 -4.17
CA SER A 164 -14.19 -2.17 -5.08
C SER A 164 -14.36 -2.73 -6.50
N PHE A 165 -13.61 -2.17 -7.45
CA PHE A 165 -13.53 -2.66 -8.83
C PHE A 165 -13.17 -4.15 -8.92
N ALA A 166 -12.49 -4.76 -7.94
CA ALA A 166 -12.19 -6.19 -7.99
C ALA A 166 -13.29 -7.07 -7.36
N ALA A 167 -14.24 -6.48 -6.62
CA ALA A 167 -15.28 -7.24 -5.91
C ALA A 167 -16.19 -8.05 -6.86
N PHE A 168 -16.27 -7.69 -8.15
CA PHE A 168 -16.99 -8.49 -9.14
C PHE A 168 -16.34 -9.86 -9.39
N LEU A 169 -15.02 -9.99 -9.18
CA LEU A 169 -14.29 -11.24 -9.38
C LEU A 169 -14.69 -12.31 -8.34
N ASP A 170 -15.15 -11.87 -7.17
CA ASP A 170 -15.48 -12.73 -6.03
C ASP A 170 -16.99 -12.95 -5.87
N SER A 171 -17.84 -12.44 -6.78
CA SER A 171 -19.28 -12.68 -6.76
C SER A 171 -19.58 -14.15 -7.10
N PRO A 172 -20.14 -14.95 -6.16
CA PRO A 172 -20.38 -16.38 -6.35
C PRO A 172 -21.40 -16.69 -7.46
N GLU A 173 -22.15 -15.69 -7.92
CA GLU A 173 -23.16 -15.81 -8.96
C GLU A 173 -22.68 -15.34 -10.35
N GLY A 174 -21.47 -14.77 -10.45
CA GLY A 174 -20.88 -14.31 -11.72
C GLY A 174 -21.76 -13.30 -12.47
N ARG A 175 -22.67 -12.62 -11.78
CA ARG A 175 -23.69 -11.73 -12.35
C ARG A 175 -23.86 -10.49 -11.48
N GLU A 176 -22.86 -9.62 -11.51
CA GLU A 176 -23.22 -8.20 -11.52
C GLU A 176 -23.83 -7.89 -12.90
N PRO A 177 -24.78 -6.95 -13.03
CA PRO A 177 -25.23 -6.51 -14.36
C PRO A 177 -23.99 -6.15 -15.17
N GLU A 178 -23.85 -6.73 -16.37
CA GLU A 178 -22.72 -6.48 -17.29
C GLU A 178 -22.42 -4.98 -17.30
N ALA A 179 -21.39 -4.57 -16.56
CA ALA A 179 -20.96 -3.18 -16.58
C ALA A 179 -20.59 -2.91 -18.03
N ARG A 180 -21.22 -1.91 -18.65
CA ARG A 180 -20.88 -1.54 -20.03
C ARG A 180 -19.55 -0.80 -19.99
N VAL A 181 -18.47 -1.57 -19.83
CA VAL A 181 -17.12 -1.02 -19.91
C VAL A 181 -16.79 -0.76 -21.38
N PRO A 182 -16.08 0.34 -21.72
CA PRO A 182 -15.78 0.67 -23.11
C PRO A 182 -14.91 -0.36 -23.82
N PHE A 183 -14.19 -1.20 -23.05
CA PHE A 183 -13.36 -2.28 -23.54
C PHE A 183 -13.28 -3.42 -22.52
N GLU A 184 -13.32 -4.66 -23.01
CA GLU A 184 -13.05 -5.88 -22.25
C GLU A 184 -11.90 -6.62 -22.92
N TRP A 185 -10.92 -7.09 -22.14
CA TRP A 185 -9.82 -7.89 -22.66
C TRP A 185 -9.80 -9.25 -21.97
N PHE A 186 -9.99 -10.30 -22.76
CA PHE A 186 -9.93 -11.69 -22.29
C PHE A 186 -8.64 -12.34 -22.76
N TYR A 187 -7.79 -12.73 -21.82
CA TYR A 187 -6.65 -13.60 -22.14
C TYR A 187 -7.17 -15.02 -22.42
N ARG A 188 -7.12 -15.45 -23.69
CA ARG A 188 -7.33 -16.85 -24.06
C ARG A 188 -5.97 -17.53 -24.22
N ARG A 189 -5.78 -18.64 -23.51
CA ARG A 189 -4.65 -19.57 -23.73
C ARG A 189 -4.91 -20.46 -24.93
#